data_AF-A0A0V0GFA1-F1
#
_entry.id   AF-A0A0V0GFA1-F1
#
_cell.length_a   1.000
_cell.length_b   1.000
_cell.length_c   1.000
_cell.angle_alpha   90.00
_cell.angle_beta   90.00
_cell.angle_gamma   90.00
#
_symmetry.space_group_name_H-M   'P 1'
#
loop_
_entity.id
_entity.type
_entity.pdbx_description
1 polymer ?
#
loop_
_entity_poly.entity_id
_entity_poly.type
_entity_poly.pdbx_seq_one_letter_code
_entity_poly.pdbx_strand_id
1 'polypeptide(L)' 'VVALRSGLEFCILNNLLPVILEIDSFTIKQILDGIWEVPCNMACEIKMISRLRDHRDVEMSIH' A
#
# COMPACT_ATOMS: atom_id res chain seq x y z
N VAL A 1 6.90 -1.31 -4.76
CA VAL A 1 6.26 -0.27 -3.90
C VAL A 1 5.72 0.91 -4.71
N VAL A 2 6.51 1.53 -5.60
CA VAL A 2 6.04 2.67 -6.44
C VAL A 2 4.79 2.31 -7.27
N ALA A 3 4.78 1.13 -7.91
CA ALA A 3 3.61 0.67 -8.68
C ALA A 3 2.35 0.49 -7.81
N LEU A 4 2.52 -0.02 -6.57
CA LEU A 4 1.45 -0.15 -5.58
C LEU A 4 0.87 1.22 -5.20
N ARG A 5 1.73 2.21 -4.92
CA ARG A 5 1.30 3.58 -4.63
C ARG A 5 0.53 4.17 -5.81
N SER A 6 1.10 4.14 -7.01
CA SER A 6 0.48 4.73 -8.20
C SER A 6 -0.86 4.06 -8.55
N GLY A 7 -0.95 2.73 -8.43
CA GLY A 7 -2.19 1.99 -8.66
C GLY A 7 -3.27 2.36 -7.65
N LEU A 8 -2.93 2.41 -6.35
CA LEU A 8 -3.86 2.81 -5.30
C LEU A 8 -4.34 4.26 -5.48
N GLU A 9 -3.43 5.19 -5.79
CA GLU A 9 -3.79 6.58 -6.09
C GLU A 9 -4.76 6.67 -7.27
N PHE A 10 -4.51 5.91 -8.34
CA PHE A 10 -5.41 5.84 -9.48
C PHE A 10 -6.80 5.33 -9.10
N CYS A 11 -6.89 4.26 -8.29
CA CYS A 11 -8.17 3.74 -7.82
C CYS A 11 -8.95 4.77 -7.00
N ILE A 12 -8.29 5.48 -6.09
CA ILE A 12 -8.93 6.52 -5.26
C ILE A 12 -9.42 7.69 -6.12
N LEU A 13 -8.57 8.21 -7.02
CA LEU A 13 -8.91 9.36 -7.86
C LEU A 13 -10.07 9.09 -8.82
N ASN A 14 -10.27 7.83 -9.20
CA ASN A 14 -11.33 7.42 -10.13
C ASN A 14 -12.56 6.80 -9.42
N ASN A 15 -12.66 6.90 -8.08
CA ASN A 15 -13.76 6.31 -7.29
C ASN A 15 -13.94 4.80 -7.51
N LEU A 16 -12.83 4.05 -7.62
CA LEU A 16 -12.82 2.59 -7.81
C LEU A 16 -12.70 1.82 -6.48
N LEU A 17 -13.14 2.42 -5.38
CA LEU A 17 -13.20 1.76 -4.06
C LEU A 17 -14.50 0.97 -3.93
N PRO A 18 -14.52 -0.18 -3.23
CA PRO A 18 -13.40 -0.79 -2.50
C PRO A 18 -12.38 -1.50 -3.39
N VAL A 19 -11.13 -1.60 -2.92
CA VAL A 19 -10.03 -2.27 -3.64
C VAL A 19 -9.25 -3.22 -2.74
N ILE A 20 -8.88 -4.37 -3.29
CA ILE A 20 -7.92 -5.31 -2.68
C ILE A 20 -6.57 -5.12 -3.36
N LEU A 21 -5.54 -4.80 -2.58
CA LEU A 21 -4.16 -4.71 -3.03
C LEU A 21 -3.47 -6.04 -2.80
N GLU A 22 -3.21 -6.76 -3.89
CA GLU A 22 -2.44 -8.00 -3.85
C GLU A 22 -0.93 -7.69 -3.90
N ILE A 23 -0.19 -8.25 -2.96
CA ILE A 23 1.26 -8.06 -2.82
C ILE A 23 1.93 -9.43 -2.82
N ASP A 24 2.86 -9.64 -3.76
CA ASP A 24 3.68 -10.85 -3.88
C ASP A 24 4.91 -10.86 -2.94
N SER A 25 5.30 -9.68 -2.45
CA SER A 25 6.42 -9.51 -1.55
C SER A 25 6.01 -9.56 -0.08
N PHE A 26 6.34 -10.67 0.58
CA PHE A 26 6.19 -10.83 2.03
C PHE A 26 6.84 -9.68 2.81
N THR A 27 8.07 -9.30 2.43
CA THR A 27 8.81 -8.19 3.04
C THR A 27 8.01 -6.88 2.98
N ILE A 28 7.44 -6.55 1.83
CA ILE A 28 6.64 -5.32 1.70
C ILE A 28 5.37 -5.38 2.54
N LYS A 29 4.71 -6.54 2.63
CA LYS A 29 3.55 -6.71 3.51
C LYS A 29 3.93 -6.46 4.98
N GLN A 30 5.00 -7.08 5.48
CA GLN A 30 5.45 -6.89 6.87
C GLN A 30 5.80 -5.43 7.18
N ILE A 31 6.40 -4.72 6.22
CA ILE A 31 6.70 -3.28 6.35
C ILE A 31 5.40 -2.45 6.38
N LEU A 32 4.44 -2.71 5.49
CA LEU A 32 3.16 -1.99 5.44
C LEU A 32 2.26 -2.28 6.65
N ASP A 33 2.39 -3.46 7.24
CA ASP A 33 1.73 -3.82 8.50
C ASP A 33 2.38 -3.17 9.72
N GLY A 34 3.52 -2.48 9.54
CA GLY A 34 4.26 -1.86 10.62
C GLY A 34 5.01 -2.85 11.51
N ILE A 35 5.18 -4.10 11.06
CA ILE A 35 5.88 -5.15 11.81
C ILE A 35 7.39 -4.99 11.62
N TRP A 36 7.83 -4.66 10.41
CA TRP A 36 9.25 -4.47 10.07
C TRP A 36 9.59 -2.99 9.84
N GLU A 37 10.85 -2.64 10.12
CA GLU A 37 11.35 -1.29 9.88
C GLU A 37 11.33 -0.91 8.40
N VAL A 38 11.09 0.37 8.14
CA VAL A 38 11.02 0.90 6.77
C VAL A 38 12.42 1.33 6.31
N PRO A 39 12.96 0.74 5.24
CA PRO A 39 14.23 1.20 4.66
C PRO A 39 14.13 2.64 4.17
N CYS A 40 15.15 3.46 4.44
CA CYS A 40 15.15 4.90 4.11
C CYS A 40 14.82 5.20 2.65
N ASN A 41 15.30 4.37 1.71
CA ASN A 41 15.07 4.53 0.28
C ASN A 41 13.61 4.29 -0.16
N MET A 42 12.77 3.72 0.71
CA MET A 42 11.35 3.43 0.44
C MET A 42 10.40 4.16 1.40
N ALA A 43 10.93 4.92 2.36
CA ALA A 43 10.16 5.55 3.43
C ALA A 43 9.05 6.47 2.92
N CYS A 44 9.33 7.24 1.86
CA CYS A 44 8.34 8.14 1.26
C CYS A 44 7.14 7.36 0.70
N GLU A 45 7.42 6.33 -0.10
CA GLU A 45 6.39 5.51 -0.76
C GLU A 45 5.53 4.74 0.26
N ILE A 46 6.16 4.13 1.26
CA ILE A 46 5.47 3.40 2.33
C ILE A 46 4.58 4.33 3.15
N LYS A 47 5.07 5.53 3.48
CA LYS A 47 4.28 6.53 4.19
C LYS A 47 3.07 6.98 3.38
N MET A 48 3.21 7.13 2.06
CA MET A 48 2.10 7.51 1.19
C MET A 48 1.07 6.39 1.08
N ILE A 49 1.49 5.15 0.84
CA ILE A 49 0.58 4.00 0.81
C ILE A 49 -0.17 3.86 2.14
N SER A 50 0.52 4.04 3.27
CA SER A 50 -0.11 3.95 4.60
C SER A 50 -1.21 5.00 4.78
N ARG A 51 -1.00 6.24 4.32
CA ARG A 51 -2.01 7.31 4.34
C ARG A 51 -3.19 7.01 3.42
N LEU A 52 -2.93 6.47 2.23
CA LEU A 52 -3.99 6.12 1.29
C LEU A 52 -4.83 4.94 1.82
N ARG A 53 -4.22 4.01 2.57
CA ARG A 53 -4.90 2.90 3.23
C ARG A 53 -5.87 3.35 4.34
N ASP A 54 -5.71 4.54 4.93
CA ASP A 54 -6.64 5.00 5.97
C ASP A 54 -8.10 5.17 5.46
N HIS A 55 -8.32 5.07 4.14
CA HIS A 55 -9.65 4.86 3.57
C HIS A 55 -10.15 3.46 3.94
N ARG A 56 -11.32 3.39 4.61
CA ARG A 56 -11.91 2.13 5.15
C ARG A 56 -12.22 1.05 4.10
N ASP A 57 -12.07 1.37 2.82
CA ASP A 57 -12.40 0.53 1.67
C ASP A 57 -11.14 0.00 0.94
N VAL A 58 -9.98 -0.02 1.61
CA VAL A 58 -8.72 -0.55 1.07
C VAL A 58 -8.23 -1.72 1.92
N GLU A 59 -8.16 -2.91 1.31
CA GLU A 59 -7.65 -4.13 1.94
C GLU A 59 -6.31 -4.56 1.32
N MET A 60 -5.42 -5.15 2.11
CA MET A 60 -4.13 -5.68 1.64
C MET A 60 -4.06 -7.19 1.84
N SER A 61 -3.83 -7.93 0.77
CA SER A 61 -3.67 -9.39 0.80
C SER A 61 -2.29 -9.81 0.28
N ILE A 62 -1.77 -10.91 0.82
CA ILE A 62 -0.65 -11.64 0.22
C ILE A 62 -1.23 -12.65 -0.76
N HIS A 63 -0.63 -12.74 -1.95
CA HIS A 63 -0.87 -13.88 -2.85
C HIS A 63 -0.10 -15.12 -2.38
#